data_AF-A0A1Q8J136-F1
#
_entry.id   AF-A0A1Q8J136-F1
#
_cell.length_a   1.000
_cell.length_b   1.000
_cell.length_c   1.000
_cell.angle_alpha   90.00
_cell.angle_beta   90.00
_cell.angle_gamma   90.00
#
_symmetry.space_group_name_H-M   'P 1'
#
loop_
_entity.id
_entity.type
_entity.pdbx_description
1 polymer ?
#
loop_
_entity_poly.entity_id
_entity_poly.type
_entity_poly.pdbx_seq_one_letter_code
_entity_poly.pdbx_strand_id
1 'polypeptide(L)'
;MEDSDELQLPVWRANLVLLTSEVGAASRLARMMTFSASYLKLMLAGQREFSEEFVRGVEAVTGLPGGWMNVPHSADEIPPNARDAIDNEQPLARFRGTAHPVRKKTVLRPPEPIFGQPGPARRIEEETLDVEAHRRQAHFRKAREVATQEVRRFERHLVHAPVELASMRAKIEEVIAAAELDDHVQADLAGRLEQIDKHRHLLLRHVEKLQALLSQLGEGE
;
A
#
# COMPACT_ATOMS: atom_id res chain seq x y z
N MET A 1 -14.81 -26.51 -19.36
CA MET A 1 -15.51 -25.79 -18.27
C MET A 1 -14.91 -24.40 -18.06
N GLU A 2 -14.26 -23.79 -19.06
CA GLU A 2 -13.71 -22.42 -18.94
C GLU A 2 -14.72 -21.34 -19.42
N ASP A 3 -15.71 -21.70 -20.25
CA ASP A 3 -16.71 -20.77 -20.80
C ASP A 3 -17.75 -20.26 -19.78
N SER A 4 -17.96 -20.95 -18.65
CA SER A 4 -18.95 -20.52 -17.64
C SER A 4 -18.46 -19.33 -16.81
N ASP A 5 -17.16 -19.26 -16.54
CA ASP A 5 -16.58 -18.20 -15.71
C ASP A 5 -16.59 -16.86 -16.46
N GLU A 6 -16.30 -16.87 -17.77
CA GLU A 6 -16.33 -15.66 -18.60
C GLU A 6 -17.70 -14.98 -18.60
N LEU A 7 -18.79 -15.76 -18.55
CA LEU A 7 -20.16 -15.25 -18.49
C LEU A 7 -20.52 -14.67 -17.12
N GLN A 8 -19.85 -15.10 -16.04
CA GLN A 8 -20.12 -14.64 -14.67
C GLN A 8 -19.30 -13.42 -14.27
N LEU A 9 -18.16 -13.15 -14.93
CA LEU A 9 -17.31 -11.98 -14.66
C LEU A 9 -18.07 -10.65 -14.57
N PRO A 10 -19.03 -10.32 -15.47
CA PRO A 10 -19.79 -9.08 -15.37
C PRO A 10 -20.69 -9.05 -14.12
N VAL A 11 -21.31 -10.18 -13.77
CA VAL A 11 -22.20 -10.32 -12.61
C VAL A 11 -21.41 -10.18 -11.32
N TRP A 12 -20.29 -10.89 -11.18
CA TRP A 12 -19.40 -10.78 -10.03
C TRP A 12 -18.92 -9.35 -9.80
N ARG A 13 -18.56 -8.65 -10.89
CA ARG A 13 -18.12 -7.25 -10.78
C ARG A 13 -19.26 -6.34 -10.31
N ALA A 14 -20.44 -6.47 -10.91
CA ALA A 14 -21.61 -5.66 -10.53
C ALA A 14 -21.97 -5.86 -9.05
N ASN A 15 -22.00 -7.12 -8.59
CA ASN A 15 -22.30 -7.46 -7.20
C ASN A 15 -21.21 -6.98 -6.23
N LEU A 16 -19.94 -7.04 -6.63
CA LEU A 16 -18.86 -6.51 -5.79
C LEU A 16 -18.91 -4.97 -5.69
N VAL A 17 -19.24 -4.27 -6.78
CA VAL A 17 -19.48 -2.82 -6.77
C VAL A 17 -20.65 -2.50 -5.84
N LEU A 18 -21.72 -3.30 -5.88
CA LEU A 18 -22.88 -3.16 -5.00
C LEU A 18 -22.49 -3.27 -3.52
N LEU A 19 -21.76 -4.33 -3.15
CA LEU A 19 -21.27 -4.58 -1.79
C LEU A 19 -20.28 -3.51 -1.30
N THR A 20 -19.62 -2.79 -2.23
CA THR A 20 -18.59 -1.79 -1.92
C THR A 20 -19.00 -0.36 -2.27
N SER A 21 -20.31 -0.12 -2.39
CA SER A 21 -20.89 1.18 -2.76
C SER A 21 -20.66 2.27 -1.71
N GLU A 22 -20.59 1.89 -0.43
CA GLU A 22 -20.33 2.82 0.67
C GLU A 22 -18.86 3.24 0.76
N VAL A 23 -18.63 4.47 1.22
CA VAL A 23 -17.28 5.03 1.33
C VAL A 23 -16.43 4.18 2.27
N GLY A 24 -15.33 3.68 1.74
CA GLY A 24 -14.39 2.85 2.49
C GLY A 24 -14.75 1.36 2.56
N ALA A 25 -15.92 0.93 2.09
CA ALA A 25 -16.34 -0.48 2.09
C ALA A 25 -15.36 -1.36 1.29
N ALA A 26 -14.88 -0.90 0.14
CA ALA A 26 -13.82 -1.58 -0.61
C ALA A 26 -12.53 -1.77 0.21
N SER A 27 -12.12 -0.76 0.97
CA SER A 27 -10.91 -0.87 1.80
C SER A 27 -11.11 -1.83 2.99
N ARG A 28 -12.31 -1.83 3.61
CA ARG A 28 -12.68 -2.76 4.69
C ARG A 28 -12.72 -4.20 4.18
N LEU A 29 -13.42 -4.44 3.07
CA LEU A 29 -13.50 -5.75 2.43
C LEU A 29 -12.12 -6.28 2.01
N ALA A 30 -11.25 -5.42 1.47
CA ALA A 30 -9.88 -5.81 1.14
C ALA A 30 -9.12 -6.32 2.38
N ARG A 31 -9.23 -5.64 3.52
CA ARG A 31 -8.57 -6.07 4.77
C ARG A 31 -9.17 -7.37 5.31
N MET A 32 -10.49 -7.52 5.30
CA MET A 32 -11.16 -8.77 5.69
C MET A 32 -10.71 -9.96 4.84
N MET A 33 -10.44 -9.71 3.57
CA MET A 33 -9.92 -10.69 2.61
C MET A 33 -8.38 -10.83 2.63
N THR A 34 -7.67 -10.12 3.50
CA THR A 34 -6.20 -10.06 3.58
C THR A 34 -5.51 -9.57 2.29
N PHE A 35 -6.19 -8.72 1.51
CA PHE A 35 -5.67 -8.05 0.33
C PHE A 35 -5.26 -6.60 0.60
N SER A 36 -4.42 -6.07 -0.29
CA SER A 36 -4.21 -4.62 -0.35
C SER A 36 -5.46 -3.92 -0.93
N ALA A 37 -5.79 -2.73 -0.43
CA ALA A 37 -6.89 -1.93 -0.96
C ALA A 37 -6.72 -1.62 -2.46
N SER A 38 -5.48 -1.42 -2.91
CA SER A 38 -5.16 -1.21 -4.33
C SER A 38 -5.52 -2.41 -5.19
N TYR A 39 -5.35 -3.63 -4.67
CA TYR A 39 -5.69 -4.86 -5.40
C TYR A 39 -7.20 -4.95 -5.68
N LEU A 40 -8.02 -4.70 -4.67
CA LEU A 40 -9.47 -4.72 -4.82
C LEU A 40 -9.96 -3.61 -5.76
N LYS A 41 -9.35 -2.42 -5.70
CA LYS A 41 -9.65 -1.32 -6.62
C LYS A 41 -9.34 -1.68 -8.08
N LEU A 42 -8.26 -2.42 -8.34
CA LEU A 42 -7.93 -2.89 -9.69
C LEU A 42 -8.95 -3.91 -10.22
N MET A 43 -9.49 -4.77 -9.35
CA MET A 43 -10.57 -5.71 -9.71
C MET A 43 -11.87 -4.98 -10.06
N LEU A 44 -12.26 -4.00 -9.22
CA LEU A 44 -13.43 -3.15 -9.45
C LEU A 44 -13.30 -2.34 -10.75
N ALA A 45 -12.11 -1.83 -11.05
CA ALA A 45 -11.79 -1.14 -12.30
C ALA A 45 -11.70 -2.07 -13.53
N GLY A 46 -11.88 -3.38 -13.36
CA GLY A 46 -11.76 -4.38 -14.44
C GLY A 46 -10.34 -4.60 -14.94
N GLN A 47 -9.32 -4.06 -14.27
CA GLN A 47 -7.91 -4.25 -14.61
C GLN A 47 -7.32 -5.55 -14.05
N ARG A 48 -8.06 -6.23 -13.18
CA ARG A 48 -7.74 -7.55 -12.62
C ARG A 48 -8.93 -8.49 -12.82
N GLU A 49 -8.63 -9.73 -13.17
CA GLU A 49 -9.61 -10.80 -13.31
C GLU A 49 -10.06 -11.32 -11.95
N PHE A 50 -11.32 -11.76 -11.89
CA PHE A 50 -11.88 -12.48 -10.76
C PHE A 50 -11.57 -13.97 -10.90
N SER A 51 -11.35 -14.64 -9.77
CA SER A 51 -11.32 -16.10 -9.71
C SER A 51 -12.51 -16.60 -8.91
N GLU A 52 -13.01 -17.80 -9.20
CA GLU A 52 -14.07 -18.42 -8.39
C GLU A 52 -13.67 -18.47 -6.90
N GLU A 53 -12.41 -18.80 -6.59
CA GLU A 53 -11.90 -18.82 -5.21
C GLU A 53 -12.03 -17.47 -4.50
N PHE A 54 -11.80 -16.37 -5.23
CA PHE A 54 -11.97 -15.04 -4.69
C PHE A 54 -13.44 -14.78 -4.37
N VAL A 55 -14.34 -15.12 -5.29
CA VAL A 55 -15.78 -14.93 -5.15
C VAL A 55 -16.33 -15.74 -3.98
N ARG A 56 -15.96 -17.02 -3.89
CA ARG A 56 -16.28 -17.88 -2.73
C ARG A 56 -15.69 -17.34 -1.43
N GLY A 57 -14.51 -16.74 -1.51
CA GLY A 57 -13.89 -16.06 -0.38
C GLY A 57 -14.71 -14.87 0.11
N VAL A 58 -15.19 -14.01 -0.79
CA VAL A 58 -16.07 -12.89 -0.46
C VAL A 58 -17.34 -13.39 0.20
N GLU A 59 -17.98 -14.43 -0.38
CA GLU A 59 -19.18 -15.03 0.19
C GLU A 59 -18.95 -15.53 1.63
N ALA A 60 -17.85 -16.26 1.85
CA ALA A 60 -17.53 -16.82 3.16
C ALA A 60 -17.19 -15.75 4.20
N VAL A 61 -16.39 -14.74 3.83
CA VAL A 61 -15.89 -13.70 4.73
C VAL A 61 -16.99 -12.73 5.16
N THR A 62 -17.93 -12.43 4.25
CA THR A 62 -19.07 -11.55 4.51
C THR A 62 -20.28 -12.31 5.03
N GLY A 63 -20.30 -13.65 4.96
CA GLY A 63 -21.45 -14.44 5.39
C GLY A 63 -22.64 -14.37 4.41
N LEU A 64 -22.37 -14.09 3.13
CA LEU A 64 -23.36 -14.21 2.07
C LEU A 64 -23.72 -15.68 1.81
N PRO A 65 -24.95 -15.97 1.35
CA PRO A 65 -25.31 -17.31 0.89
C PRO A 65 -24.39 -17.79 -0.24
N GLY A 66 -24.09 -19.09 -0.27
CA GLY A 66 -23.28 -19.68 -1.32
C GLY A 66 -23.93 -19.50 -2.70
N GLY A 67 -23.22 -18.90 -3.64
CA GLY A 67 -23.71 -18.61 -4.99
C GLY A 67 -24.45 -17.29 -5.13
N TRP A 68 -24.57 -16.49 -4.06
CA TRP A 68 -25.12 -15.14 -4.11
C TRP A 68 -24.38 -14.28 -5.14
N MET A 69 -23.05 -14.41 -5.22
CA MET A 69 -22.30 -13.62 -6.18
C MET A 69 -22.59 -14.01 -7.64
N ASN A 70 -23.11 -15.22 -7.91
CA ASN A 70 -23.26 -15.76 -9.26
C ASN A 70 -24.51 -15.30 -10.00
N VAL A 71 -25.40 -14.53 -9.35
CA VAL A 71 -26.64 -14.01 -9.93
C VAL A 71 -26.74 -12.49 -9.68
N PRO A 72 -27.34 -11.70 -10.59
CA PRO A 72 -27.45 -10.26 -10.41
C PRO A 72 -28.33 -9.90 -9.20
N HIS A 73 -27.89 -8.92 -8.40
CA HIS A 73 -28.61 -8.45 -7.23
C HIS A 73 -28.80 -6.93 -7.17
N SER A 74 -29.79 -6.48 -6.42
CA SER A 74 -30.01 -5.07 -6.05
C SER A 74 -29.69 -4.79 -4.57
N ALA A 75 -29.59 -3.50 -4.21
CA ALA A 75 -29.06 -3.08 -2.91
C ALA A 75 -29.91 -3.53 -1.70
N ASP A 76 -31.21 -3.71 -1.92
CA ASP A 76 -32.19 -4.22 -0.95
C ASP A 76 -32.08 -5.74 -0.72
N GLU A 77 -31.40 -6.45 -1.62
CA GLU A 77 -31.18 -7.90 -1.51
C GLU A 77 -29.88 -8.26 -0.75
N ILE A 78 -29.10 -7.25 -0.31
CA ILE A 78 -27.91 -7.48 0.51
C ILE A 78 -28.37 -7.93 1.91
N PRO A 79 -28.02 -9.15 2.35
CA PRO A 79 -28.33 -9.62 3.69
C PRO A 79 -27.77 -8.68 4.77
N PRO A 80 -28.54 -8.34 5.83
CA PRO A 80 -28.10 -7.40 6.86
C PRO A 80 -26.79 -7.82 7.55
N ASN A 81 -26.60 -9.12 7.78
CA ASN A 81 -25.38 -9.67 8.35
C ASN A 81 -24.14 -9.39 7.49
N ALA A 82 -24.27 -9.45 6.15
CA ALA A 82 -23.17 -9.17 5.24
C ALA A 82 -22.79 -7.69 5.22
N ARG A 83 -23.79 -6.82 5.34
CA ARG A 83 -23.60 -5.38 5.44
C ARG A 83 -22.90 -5.00 6.75
N ASP A 84 -23.42 -5.50 7.87
CA ASP A 84 -22.82 -5.31 9.20
C ASP A 84 -21.37 -5.81 9.25
N ALA A 85 -21.07 -6.95 8.62
CA ALA A 85 -19.72 -7.51 8.53
C ALA A 85 -18.75 -6.57 7.81
N ILE A 86 -19.16 -6.00 6.67
CA ILE A 86 -18.33 -5.08 5.89
C ILE A 86 -18.15 -3.76 6.63
N ASP A 87 -19.20 -3.23 7.25
CA ASP A 87 -19.17 -1.92 7.92
C ASP A 87 -18.32 -1.92 9.18
N ASN A 88 -18.38 -3.01 9.95
CA ASN A 88 -17.61 -3.17 11.18
C ASN A 88 -16.27 -3.90 10.96
N GLU A 89 -15.94 -4.28 9.73
CA GLU A 89 -14.74 -5.04 9.38
C GLU A 89 -14.61 -6.36 10.18
N GLN A 90 -15.72 -7.07 10.33
CA GLN A 90 -15.80 -8.33 11.09
C GLN A 90 -15.93 -9.52 10.13
N PRO A 91 -14.83 -10.22 9.80
CA PRO A 91 -14.90 -11.38 8.93
C PRO A 91 -15.57 -12.57 9.63
N LEU A 92 -16.64 -13.13 9.03
CA LEU A 92 -17.33 -14.32 9.55
C LEU A 92 -16.58 -15.62 9.28
N ALA A 93 -15.68 -15.63 8.30
CA ALA A 93 -14.78 -16.74 8.03
C ALA A 93 -13.37 -16.22 7.78
N ARG A 94 -12.37 -17.08 8.02
CA ARG A 94 -10.99 -16.77 7.66
C ARG A 94 -10.76 -17.12 6.20
N PHE A 95 -10.47 -16.12 5.36
CA PHE A 95 -10.09 -16.36 3.98
C PHE A 95 -8.79 -17.17 3.93
N ARG A 96 -8.81 -18.33 3.24
CA ARG A 96 -7.66 -19.23 3.06
C ARG A 96 -7.24 -19.36 1.59
N GLY A 97 -7.81 -18.57 0.68
CA GLY A 97 -7.48 -18.64 -0.74
C GLY A 97 -6.03 -18.20 -0.99
N THR A 98 -5.30 -18.99 -1.79
CA THR A 98 -3.96 -18.66 -2.28
C THR A 98 -4.04 -17.61 -3.38
N ALA A 99 -4.46 -16.39 -3.03
CA ALA A 99 -4.59 -15.33 -4.01
C ALA A 99 -3.25 -14.58 -4.18
N HIS A 100 -2.24 -15.33 -4.60
CA HIS A 100 -1.22 -14.78 -5.49
C HIS A 100 -1.62 -15.21 -6.91
N PRO A 101 -1.57 -14.30 -7.90
CA PRO A 101 -2.13 -14.52 -9.23
C PRO A 101 -1.78 -15.90 -9.77
N VAL A 102 -2.81 -16.71 -10.07
CA VAL A 102 -2.69 -17.88 -10.92
C VAL A 102 -2.08 -17.38 -12.23
N ARG A 103 -0.81 -17.74 -12.48
CA ARG A 103 -0.15 -17.45 -13.75
C ARG A 103 -0.95 -18.16 -14.83
N LYS A 104 -1.47 -17.41 -15.80
CA LYS A 104 -2.09 -18.00 -17.01
C LYS A 104 -1.07 -18.97 -17.63
N LYS A 105 -1.50 -20.20 -17.91
CA LYS A 105 -0.69 -21.16 -18.69
C LYS A 105 -0.34 -20.51 -20.02
N THR A 106 0.94 -20.47 -20.34
CA THR A 106 1.43 -20.06 -21.66
C THR A 106 0.78 -20.97 -22.72
N VAL A 107 0.02 -20.39 -23.64
CA VAL A 107 -0.68 -21.09 -24.74
C VAL A 107 0.30 -21.58 -25.84
N LEU A 108 1.60 -21.37 -25.64
CA LEU A 108 2.64 -21.94 -26.49
C LEU A 108 2.82 -23.42 -26.13
N ARG A 109 2.30 -24.29 -27.00
CA ARG A 109 2.61 -25.72 -27.02
C ARG A 109 4.15 -25.85 -27.02
N PRO A 110 4.77 -26.45 -25.98
CA PRO A 110 6.21 -26.68 -26.00
C PRO A 110 6.54 -27.56 -27.20
N PRO A 111 7.64 -27.29 -27.94
CA PRO A 111 8.09 -28.21 -28.98
C PRO A 111 8.34 -29.58 -28.35
N GLU A 112 7.79 -30.62 -28.95
CA GLU A 112 7.97 -31.99 -28.47
C GLU A 112 9.48 -32.30 -28.37
N PRO A 113 9.93 -32.90 -27.25
CA PRO A 113 11.33 -33.27 -27.11
C PRO A 113 11.65 -34.38 -28.11
N ILE A 114 12.53 -34.08 -29.07
CA ILE A 114 13.19 -35.09 -29.89
C ILE A 114 13.98 -35.99 -28.91
N PHE A 115 13.68 -37.28 -28.97
CA PHE A 115 14.18 -38.37 -28.12
C PHE A 115 15.55 -38.16 -27.45
N GLY A 116 15.61 -38.38 -26.12
CA GLY A 116 16.83 -38.84 -25.44
C GLY A 116 17.49 -37.92 -24.40
N GLN A 117 16.94 -36.75 -24.03
CA GLN A 117 17.52 -35.93 -22.96
C GLN A 117 16.74 -36.00 -21.63
N PRO A 118 17.43 -36.07 -20.48
CA PRO A 118 16.79 -35.93 -19.18
C PRO A 118 16.15 -34.53 -19.06
N GLY A 119 14.90 -34.49 -18.59
CA GLY A 119 13.99 -33.33 -18.68
C GLY A 119 14.39 -32.07 -17.88
N PRO A 120 13.64 -30.96 -18.07
CA PRO A 120 14.06 -29.58 -17.79
C PRO A 120 13.82 -29.10 -16.35
N ALA A 121 13.74 -30.00 -15.36
CA ALA A 121 13.36 -29.62 -14.00
C ALA A 121 14.32 -28.59 -13.37
N ARG A 122 15.62 -28.70 -13.64
CA ARG A 122 16.63 -27.74 -13.12
C ARG A 122 16.56 -26.35 -13.74
N ARG A 123 16.15 -26.22 -15.02
CA ARG A 123 16.03 -24.90 -15.68
C ARG A 123 14.85 -24.10 -15.16
N ILE A 124 13.74 -24.76 -14.82
CA ILE A 124 12.53 -24.11 -14.29
C ILE A 124 12.81 -23.56 -12.88
N GLU A 125 13.53 -24.30 -12.04
CA GLU A 125 13.91 -23.83 -10.70
C GLU A 125 14.85 -22.61 -10.77
N GLU A 126 15.90 -22.63 -11.59
CA GLU A 126 16.79 -21.47 -11.80
C GLU A 126 16.04 -20.24 -12.33
N GLU A 127 15.16 -20.42 -13.31
CA GLU A 127 14.36 -19.32 -13.91
C GLU A 127 13.34 -18.75 -12.90
N THR A 128 12.80 -19.56 -11.99
CA THR A 128 11.92 -19.06 -10.92
C THR A 128 12.65 -18.27 -9.85
N LEU A 129 13.88 -18.68 -9.50
CA LEU A 129 14.73 -17.96 -8.54
C LEU A 129 15.16 -16.61 -9.08
N ASP A 130 15.47 -16.53 -10.38
CA ASP A 130 15.87 -15.30 -11.06
C ASP A 130 14.70 -14.29 -11.15
N VAL A 131 13.49 -14.76 -11.45
CA VAL A 131 12.29 -13.93 -11.45
C VAL A 131 11.95 -13.41 -10.04
N GLU A 132 12.11 -14.23 -9.01
CA GLU A 132 11.87 -13.80 -7.63
C GLU A 132 12.94 -12.80 -7.15
N ALA A 133 14.20 -12.98 -7.54
CA ALA A 133 15.29 -12.04 -7.29
C ALA A 133 15.03 -10.69 -7.97
N HIS A 134 14.66 -10.69 -9.26
CA HIS A 134 14.28 -9.48 -9.99
C HIS A 134 13.08 -8.78 -9.36
N ARG A 135 12.08 -9.52 -8.88
CA ARG A 135 10.93 -8.94 -8.19
C ARG A 135 11.34 -8.28 -6.88
N ARG A 136 12.18 -8.93 -6.05
CA ARG A 136 12.71 -8.34 -4.81
C ARG A 136 13.53 -7.09 -5.10
N GLN A 137 14.35 -7.11 -6.13
CA GLN A 137 15.16 -5.97 -6.58
C GLN A 137 14.30 -4.80 -7.06
N ALA A 138 13.25 -5.07 -7.84
CA ALA A 138 12.29 -4.04 -8.26
C ALA A 138 11.52 -3.44 -7.07
N HIS A 139 11.09 -4.27 -6.10
CA HIS A 139 10.47 -3.80 -4.87
C HIS A 139 11.44 -2.94 -4.04
N PHE A 140 12.70 -3.34 -3.92
CA PHE A 140 13.74 -2.59 -3.23
C PHE A 140 13.98 -1.22 -3.87
N ARG A 141 14.14 -1.16 -5.20
CA ARG A 141 14.28 0.10 -5.95
C ARG A 141 13.10 1.04 -5.70
N LYS A 142 11.87 0.52 -5.76
CA LYS A 142 10.66 1.30 -5.51
C LYS A 142 10.58 1.79 -4.06
N ALA A 143 10.87 0.93 -3.08
CA ALA A 143 10.86 1.31 -1.67
C ALA A 143 11.91 2.39 -1.36
N ARG A 144 13.11 2.26 -1.95
CA ARG A 144 14.17 3.27 -1.86
C ARG A 144 13.73 4.61 -2.45
N GLU A 145 13.11 4.60 -3.63
CA GLU A 145 12.61 5.82 -4.28
C GLU A 145 11.59 6.56 -3.40
N VAL A 146 10.62 5.82 -2.83
CA VAL A 146 9.64 6.38 -1.89
C VAL A 146 10.34 6.96 -0.65
N ALA A 147 11.30 6.24 -0.07
CA ALA A 147 12.05 6.73 1.07
C ALA A 147 12.80 8.03 0.74
N THR A 148 13.46 8.10 -0.42
CA THR A 148 14.15 9.33 -0.88
C THR A 148 13.17 10.49 -1.06
N GLN A 149 11.97 10.25 -1.59
CA GLN A 149 10.95 11.28 -1.74
C GLN A 149 10.47 11.83 -0.38
N GLU A 150 10.26 10.96 0.60
CA GLU A 150 9.88 11.36 1.96
C GLU A 150 10.99 12.17 2.65
N VAL A 151 12.25 11.77 2.49
CA VAL A 151 13.40 12.52 3.05
C VAL A 151 13.50 13.92 2.41
N ARG A 152 13.31 14.04 1.10
CA ARG A 152 13.26 15.35 0.42
C ARG A 152 12.06 16.21 0.84
N ARG A 153 10.93 15.58 1.16
CA ARG A 153 9.76 16.28 1.69
C ARG A 153 10.05 16.83 3.08
N PHE A 154 10.68 16.04 3.93
CA PHE A 154 11.07 16.46 5.27
C PHE A 154 12.14 17.57 5.25
N GLU A 155 13.15 17.45 4.38
CA GLU A 155 14.12 18.51 4.13
C GLU A 155 13.45 19.84 3.78
N ARG A 156 12.54 19.83 2.79
CA ARG A 156 11.78 21.03 2.40
C ARG A 156 10.98 21.61 3.55
N HIS A 157 10.44 20.78 4.44
CA HIS A 157 9.72 21.25 5.62
C HIS A 157 10.65 21.92 6.64
N LEU A 158 11.89 21.45 6.80
CA LEU A 158 12.88 22.06 7.68
C LEU A 158 13.46 23.37 7.11
N VAL A 159 13.60 23.44 5.78
CA VAL A 159 14.11 24.63 5.08
C VAL A 159 13.01 25.69 4.95
N HIS A 160 11.82 25.30 4.51
CA HIS A 160 10.66 26.15 4.31
C HIS A 160 9.57 25.81 5.32
N ALA A 161 9.91 25.98 6.60
CA ALA A 161 8.93 25.80 7.67
C ALA A 161 7.77 26.79 7.50
N PRO A 162 6.52 26.39 7.79
CA PRO A 162 5.37 27.29 7.69
C PRO A 162 5.48 28.51 8.62
N VAL A 163 6.37 28.44 9.62
CA VAL A 163 6.78 29.56 10.44
C VAL A 163 8.26 29.85 10.17
N GLU A 164 8.54 31.03 9.63
CA GLU A 164 9.89 31.57 9.49
C GLU A 164 10.52 31.74 10.87
N LEU A 165 11.47 30.85 11.23
CA LEU A 165 12.12 30.87 12.54
C LEU A 165 12.82 32.20 12.82
N ALA A 166 13.37 32.85 11.79
CA ALA A 166 13.94 34.19 11.92
C ALA A 166 12.89 35.25 12.31
N SER A 167 11.69 35.17 11.72
CA SER A 167 10.58 36.07 12.07
C SER A 167 10.06 35.79 13.48
N MET A 168 9.92 34.52 13.86
CA MET A 168 9.53 34.12 15.22
C MET A 168 10.56 34.61 16.25
N ARG A 169 11.85 34.41 15.99
CA ARG A 169 12.95 34.89 16.83
C ARG A 169 12.89 36.40 17.01
N ALA A 170 12.79 37.16 15.92
CA ALA A 170 12.72 38.61 15.97
C ALA A 170 11.54 39.12 16.83
N LYS A 171 10.37 38.50 16.70
CA LYS A 171 9.19 38.83 17.53
C LYS A 171 9.40 38.54 19.01
N ILE A 172 10.04 37.41 19.33
CA ILE A 172 10.34 37.06 20.72
C ILE A 172 11.40 38.01 21.30
N GLU A 173 12.41 38.37 20.52
CA GLU A 173 13.42 39.36 20.90
C GLU A 173 12.80 40.76 21.11
N GLU A 174 11.84 41.15 20.28
CA GLU A 174 11.05 42.38 20.45
C GLU A 174 10.24 42.37 21.75
N VAL A 175 9.61 41.23 22.09
CA VAL A 175 8.90 41.05 23.37
C VAL A 175 9.86 41.14 24.56
N ILE A 176 11.03 40.52 24.45
CA ILE A 176 12.07 40.60 25.49
C ILE A 176 12.54 42.06 25.67
N ALA A 177 12.73 42.80 24.58
CA ALA A 177 13.17 44.19 24.63
C ALA A 177 12.09 45.16 25.16
N ALA A 178 10.81 44.83 24.93
CA ALA A 178 9.68 45.65 25.34
C ALA A 178 9.20 45.38 26.78
N ALA A 179 9.55 44.23 27.35
CA ALA A 179 9.13 43.83 28.69
C ALA A 179 10.24 44.03 29.73
N GLU A 180 9.90 44.55 30.90
CA GLU A 180 10.77 44.50 32.08
C GLU A 180 10.73 43.07 32.65
N LEU A 181 11.58 42.20 32.11
CA LEU A 181 11.70 40.80 32.52
C LEU A 181 12.83 40.62 33.53
N ASP A 182 12.66 39.64 34.43
CA ASP A 182 13.76 39.18 35.28
C ASP A 182 14.89 38.58 34.41
N ASP A 183 16.15 38.82 34.79
CA ASP A 183 17.35 38.32 34.10
C ASP A 183 17.30 36.80 33.83
N HIS A 184 16.70 36.04 34.75
CA HIS A 184 16.55 34.59 34.62
C HIS A 184 15.59 34.20 33.48
N VAL A 185 14.46 34.90 33.35
CA VAL A 185 13.45 34.64 32.33
C VAL A 185 13.97 35.03 30.95
N GLN A 186 14.67 36.17 30.86
CA GLN A 186 15.33 36.60 29.65
C GLN A 186 16.40 35.59 29.19
N ALA A 187 17.22 35.08 30.11
CA ALA A 187 18.24 34.08 29.80
C ALA A 187 17.64 32.74 29.33
N ASP A 188 16.55 32.26 29.95
CA ASP A 188 15.90 31.02 29.51
C ASP A 188 15.28 31.18 28.11
N LEU A 189 14.56 32.28 27.85
CA LEU A 189 13.98 32.55 26.51
C LEU A 189 15.05 32.60 25.42
N ALA A 190 16.16 33.29 25.65
CA ALA A 190 17.28 33.34 24.72
C ALA A 190 17.90 31.94 24.51
N GLY A 191 18.06 31.16 25.58
CA GLY A 191 18.56 29.79 25.53
C GLY A 191 17.66 28.85 24.72
N ARG A 192 16.32 28.98 24.85
CA ARG A 192 15.36 28.19 24.08
C ARG A 192 15.42 28.51 22.59
N LEU A 193 15.52 29.79 22.23
CA LEU A 193 15.69 30.22 20.84
C LEU A 193 16.96 29.63 20.22
N GLU A 194 18.08 29.72 20.93
CA GLU A 194 19.36 29.16 20.47
C GLU A 194 19.28 27.62 20.32
N GLN A 195 18.64 26.94 21.26
CA GLN A 195 18.50 25.48 21.23
C GLN A 195 17.62 25.02 20.05
N ILE A 196 16.53 25.72 19.76
CA ILE A 196 15.67 25.44 18.59
C ILE A 196 16.48 25.55 17.31
N ASP A 197 17.31 26.60 17.18
CA ASP A 197 18.14 26.79 16.00
C ASP A 197 19.22 25.71 15.86
N LYS A 198 19.89 25.36 16.97
CA LYS A 198 20.86 24.25 17.00
C LYS A 198 20.21 22.92 16.59
N HIS A 199 19.03 22.61 17.11
CA HIS A 199 18.31 21.39 16.76
C HIS A 199 17.90 21.36 15.29
N ARG A 200 17.48 22.48 14.72
CA ARG A 200 17.21 22.57 13.28
C ARG A 200 18.44 22.26 12.45
N HIS A 201 19.59 22.88 12.76
CA HIS A 201 20.84 22.60 12.06
C HIS A 201 21.27 21.13 12.19
N LEU A 202 21.12 20.55 13.38
CA LEU A 202 21.41 19.14 13.63
C LEU A 202 20.51 18.23 12.78
N LEU A 203 19.20 18.50 12.74
CA LEU A 203 18.26 17.76 11.92
C LEU A 203 18.59 17.84 10.44
N LEU A 204 18.96 19.02 9.92
CA LEU A 204 19.38 19.18 8.53
C LEU A 204 20.61 18.31 8.20
N ARG A 205 21.63 18.29 9.06
CA ARG A 205 22.80 17.40 8.89
C ARG A 205 22.42 15.92 8.89
N HIS A 206 21.46 15.51 9.72
CA HIS A 206 20.98 14.13 9.73
C HIS A 206 20.24 13.79 8.43
N VAL A 207 19.45 14.73 7.91
CA VAL A 207 18.75 14.57 6.63
C VAL A 207 19.74 14.45 5.48
N GLU A 208 20.76 15.30 5.40
CA GLU A 208 21.84 15.20 4.41
C GLU A 208 22.53 13.84 4.46
N LYS A 209 22.88 13.37 5.67
CA LYS A 209 23.51 12.06 5.85
C LYS A 209 22.58 10.91 5.43
N LEU A 210 21.29 11.02 5.72
CA LEU A 210 20.29 10.03 5.32
C LEU A 210 20.13 9.99 3.79
N GLN A 211 20.15 11.14 3.13
CA GLN A 211 20.15 11.22 1.66
C GLN A 211 21.41 10.57 1.07
N ALA A 212 22.59 10.84 1.63
CA ALA A 212 23.84 10.23 1.19
C ALA A 212 23.80 8.70 1.31
N LEU A 213 23.30 8.17 2.44
CA LEU A 213 23.14 6.72 2.65
C LEU A 213 22.14 6.10 1.66
N LEU A 214 21.01 6.76 1.41
CA LEU A 214 20.01 6.28 0.45
C LEU A 214 20.53 6.29 -1.00
N SER A 215 21.37 7.25 -1.36
CA SER A 215 22.02 7.30 -2.68
C SER A 215 23.06 6.19 -2.84
N GLN A 216 23.89 5.93 -1.83
CA GLN A 216 24.90 4.85 -1.85
C GLN A 216 24.27 3.46 -2.01
N LEU A 217 23.08 3.23 -1.44
CA LEU A 217 22.30 2.01 -1.63
C LEU A 217 21.84 1.79 -3.09
N GLY A 218 22.11 2.73 -4.01
CA GLY A 218 21.85 2.58 -5.44
C GLY A 218 23.06 2.50 -6.34
N GLU A 219 24.26 2.76 -5.82
CA GLU A 219 25.52 2.68 -6.58
C GLU A 219 26.22 1.31 -6.40
N GLY A 220 25.72 0.46 -5.50
CA GLY A 220 26.25 -0.88 -5.23
C GLY A 220 25.67 -2.00 -6.10
N GLU A 221 25.52 -1.77 -7.41
CA GLU A 221 25.31 -2.81 -8.44
C GLU A 221 26.41 -2.72 -9.51
#